data_AF-A0ABD4L851-F1
#
_entry.id   AF-A0ABD4L851-F1
#
_cell.length_a   1.000
_cell.length_b   1.000
_cell.length_c   1.000
_cell.angle_alpha   90.00
_cell.angle_beta   90.00
_cell.angle_gamma   90.00
#
_symmetry.space_group_name_H-M   'P 1'
#
loop_
_entity.id
_entity.type
_entity.pdbx_description
1 polymer ?
#
loop_
_entity_poly.entity_id
_entity_poly.type
_entity_poly.pdbx_seq_one_letter_code
_entity_poly.pdbx_strand_id
1 'polypeptide(L)'
;RIFQDVPPQDILATLCAERGLTDVAFALTREPEAREYCVQYRESDLAFVERLAAEEGLVYFHEFEPAVGGTHRLIFADAPTLLPHLGARTYHGRAGGTPPRRHVRKLTQVSRVRPAA
;
A
#
# COMPACT_ATOMS: atom_id res chain seq x y z
N ARG A 1 -17.84 -11.21 10.40
CA ARG A 1 -16.83 -12.22 10.80
C ARG A 1 -16.16 -11.77 12.10
N ILE A 2 -15.72 -12.69 12.95
CA ILE A 2 -15.06 -12.39 14.23
C ILE A 2 -13.65 -13.00 14.20
N PHE A 3 -12.66 -12.23 14.64
CA PHE A 3 -11.26 -12.62 14.86
C PHE A 3 -10.91 -12.35 16.33
N GLN A 4 -10.25 -13.30 17.00
CA GLN A 4 -9.89 -13.22 18.42
C GLN A 4 -8.45 -13.64 18.61
N ASP A 5 -7.68 -12.83 19.33
CA ASP A 5 -6.25 -13.03 19.58
C ASP A 5 -5.43 -13.24 18.28
N VAL A 6 -5.81 -12.54 17.20
CA VAL A 6 -5.15 -12.62 15.89
C VAL A 6 -4.45 -11.30 15.58
N PRO A 7 -3.20 -11.31 15.11
CA PRO A 7 -2.54 -10.09 14.72
C PRO A 7 -3.10 -9.55 13.38
N PRO A 8 -3.12 -8.22 13.19
CA PRO A 8 -3.73 -7.60 12.01
C PRO A 8 -3.25 -8.13 10.67
N GLN A 9 -1.95 -8.41 10.52
CA GLN A 9 -1.37 -8.95 9.28
C GLN A 9 -1.99 -10.30 8.90
N ASP A 10 -2.30 -11.15 9.88
CA ASP A 10 -2.88 -12.47 9.63
C ASP A 10 -4.36 -12.36 9.26
N ILE A 11 -5.08 -11.41 9.88
CA ILE A 11 -6.46 -11.06 9.50
C ILE A 11 -6.49 -10.61 8.02
N LEU A 12 -5.58 -9.70 7.65
CA LEU A 12 -5.46 -9.18 6.29
C LEU A 12 -5.09 -10.28 5.30
N ALA A 13 -4.11 -11.12 5.64
CA ALA A 13 -3.68 -12.25 4.81
C ALA A 13 -4.82 -13.25 4.57
N THR A 14 -5.60 -13.55 5.61
CA THR A 14 -6.75 -14.46 5.54
C THR A 14 -7.81 -13.93 4.56
N LEU A 15 -8.17 -12.65 4.68
CA LEU A 15 -9.15 -12.03 3.78
C LEU A 15 -8.68 -12.03 2.32
N CYS A 16 -7.40 -11.74 2.10
CA CYS A 16 -6.82 -11.76 0.76
C CYS A 16 -6.85 -13.16 0.16
N ALA A 17 -6.45 -14.18 0.93
CA ALA A 17 -6.42 -15.57 0.48
C ALA A 17 -7.81 -16.09 0.10
N GLU A 18 -8.85 -15.77 0.89
CA GLU A 18 -10.23 -16.14 0.60
C GLU A 18 -10.78 -15.52 -0.70
N ARG A 19 -10.20 -14.39 -1.12
CA ARG A 19 -10.53 -13.73 -2.39
C ARG A 19 -9.63 -14.17 -3.55
N GLY A 20 -8.77 -15.15 -3.33
CA GLY A 20 -7.88 -15.71 -4.34
C GLY A 20 -6.65 -14.86 -4.63
N LEU A 21 -6.31 -13.90 -3.76
CA LEU A 21 -5.06 -13.17 -3.85
C LEU A 21 -3.94 -14.05 -3.28
N THR A 22 -3.06 -14.53 -4.16
CA THR A 22 -2.02 -15.50 -3.81
C THR A 22 -0.67 -14.87 -3.49
N ASP A 23 -0.37 -13.70 -4.04
CA ASP A 23 0.91 -13.00 -3.84
C ASP A 23 0.69 -11.74 -2.99
N VAL A 24 0.67 -11.94 -1.67
CA VAL A 24 0.53 -10.89 -0.66
C VAL A 24 1.74 -10.91 0.25
N ALA A 25 2.37 -9.76 0.47
CA ALA A 25 3.52 -9.61 1.33
C ALA A 25 3.33 -8.49 2.36
N PHE A 26 4.02 -8.62 3.49
CA PHE A 26 4.02 -7.64 4.57
C PHE A 26 5.45 -7.19 4.82
N ALA A 27 5.73 -5.93 4.53
CA ALA A 27 7.00 -5.27 4.81
C ALA A 27 6.80 -4.39 6.04
N LEU A 28 7.00 -4.96 7.23
CA LEU A 28 6.74 -4.29 8.50
C LEU A 28 8.06 -4.03 9.23
N THR A 29 8.22 -2.82 9.76
CA THR A 29 9.34 -2.45 10.65
C THR A 29 9.07 -2.77 12.11
N ARG A 30 7.79 -2.89 12.48
CA ARG A 30 7.33 -3.26 13.82
C ARG A 30 6.56 -4.58 13.79
N GLU A 31 6.59 -5.30 14.91
CA GLU A 31 5.72 -6.46 15.13
C GLU A 31 4.32 -5.97 15.54
N PRO A 32 3.25 -6.25 14.78
CA PRO A 32 1.90 -5.86 15.18
C PRO A 32 1.38 -6.73 16.32
N GLU A 33 0.78 -6.10 17.33
CA GLU A 33 0.19 -6.82 18.45
C GLU A 33 -1.08 -7.57 18.03
N ALA A 34 -1.30 -8.73 18.64
CA ALA A 34 -2.54 -9.48 18.48
C ALA A 34 -3.73 -8.67 18.98
N ARG A 35 -4.80 -8.60 18.19
CA ARG A 35 -6.04 -7.96 18.61
C ARG A 35 -6.88 -8.97 19.39
N GLU A 36 -7.16 -8.65 20.65
CA GLU A 36 -8.03 -9.46 21.52
C GLU A 36 -9.39 -9.73 20.84
N TYR A 37 -9.96 -8.71 20.19
CA TYR A 37 -11.25 -8.84 19.52
C TYR A 37 -11.37 -7.90 18.32
N CYS A 38 -11.60 -8.45 17.13
CA CYS A 38 -11.81 -7.68 15.90
C CYS A 38 -12.98 -8.23 15.09
N VAL A 39 -13.89 -7.36 14.67
CA VAL A 39 -15.12 -7.74 13.96
C VAL A 39 -15.23 -7.03 12.64
N GLN A 40 -15.52 -7.80 11.60
CA GLN A 40 -16.05 -7.30 10.34
C GLN A 40 -17.58 -7.34 10.39
N TYR A 41 -18.22 -6.16 10.43
CA TYR A 41 -19.68 -6.05 10.59
C TYR A 41 -20.31 -5.20 9.49
N ARG A 42 -21.16 -5.82 8.66
CA ARG A 42 -21.95 -5.15 7.60
C ARG A 42 -21.12 -4.24 6.69
N GLU A 43 -19.87 -4.61 6.43
CA GLU A 43 -18.95 -3.92 5.54
C GLU A 43 -18.38 -4.91 4.51
N SER A 44 -17.90 -4.42 3.38
CA SER A 44 -17.20 -5.25 2.38
C SER A 44 -15.81 -5.65 2.89
N ASP A 45 -15.22 -6.70 2.32
CA ASP A 45 -13.87 -7.11 2.68
C ASP A 45 -12.84 -6.01 2.39
N LEU A 46 -13.00 -5.28 1.29
CA LEU A 46 -12.13 -4.15 0.98
C LEU A 46 -12.26 -3.03 2.02
N ALA A 47 -13.48 -2.65 2.39
CA ALA A 47 -13.69 -1.61 3.42
C ALA A 47 -13.09 -2.03 4.77
N PHE A 48 -13.20 -3.31 5.13
CA PHE A 48 -12.61 -3.84 6.35
C PHE A 48 -11.07 -3.84 6.29
N VAL A 49 -10.49 -4.24 5.16
CA VAL A 49 -9.03 -4.20 4.92
C VAL A 49 -8.51 -2.76 5.02
N GLU A 50 -9.15 -1.80 4.34
CA GLU A 50 -8.75 -0.40 4.36
C GLU A 50 -8.83 0.20 5.77
N ARG A 51 -9.90 -0.12 6.50
CA ARG A 51 -10.06 0.33 7.89
C ARG A 51 -8.99 -0.26 8.80
N LEU A 52 -8.80 -1.58 8.77
CA LEU A 52 -7.80 -2.26 9.62
C LEU A 52 -6.38 -1.79 9.29
N ALA A 53 -6.05 -1.64 8.00
CA ALA A 53 -4.77 -1.12 7.56
C ALA A 53 -4.54 0.31 8.08
N ALA A 54 -5.54 1.20 7.96
CA ALA A 54 -5.43 2.57 8.44
C ALA A 54 -5.25 2.66 9.97
N GLU A 55 -5.96 1.83 10.74
CA GLU A 55 -5.80 1.76 12.21
C GLU A 55 -4.38 1.33 12.61
N GLU A 56 -3.76 0.43 11.83
CA GLU A 56 -2.38 0.00 12.02
C GLU A 56 -1.35 0.92 11.35
N GLY A 57 -1.76 2.03 10.72
CA GLY A 57 -0.85 2.89 9.96
C GLY A 57 -0.18 2.18 8.77
N LEU A 58 -0.80 1.14 8.24
CA LEU A 58 -0.36 0.44 7.05
C LEU A 58 -0.83 1.15 5.79
N VAL A 59 0.06 1.24 4.81
CA VAL A 59 -0.25 1.56 3.42
C VAL A 59 -0.03 0.32 2.58
N TYR A 60 -0.77 0.17 1.48
CA TYR A 60 -0.49 -0.89 0.52
C TYR A 60 -0.24 -0.35 -0.87
N PHE A 61 0.57 -1.08 -1.64
CA PHE A 61 0.87 -0.79 -3.02
C PHE A 61 1.00 -2.08 -3.82
N HIS A 62 1.03 -1.93 -5.14
CA HIS A 62 1.13 -3.05 -6.07
C HIS A 62 2.49 -3.05 -6.74
N GLU A 63 3.16 -4.19 -6.72
CA GLU A 63 4.33 -4.43 -7.56
C GLU A 63 3.92 -5.28 -8.76
N PHE A 64 4.38 -4.87 -9.93
CA PHE A 64 4.14 -5.56 -11.18
C PHE A 64 5.49 -5.90 -11.80
N GLU A 65 5.66 -7.18 -12.11
CA GLU A 65 6.79 -7.60 -12.92
C GLU A 65 6.57 -7.16 -14.38
N PRO A 66 7.56 -6.52 -15.04
CA PRO A 66 7.37 -5.93 -16.36
C PRO A 66 7.19 -6.94 -17.50
N ALA A 67 7.32 -8.24 -17.24
CA ALA A 67 7.14 -9.30 -18.22
C ALA A 67 5.65 -9.51 -18.57
N VAL A 68 5.38 -10.01 -19.79
CA VAL A 68 4.02 -10.42 -20.18
C VAL A 68 3.62 -11.64 -19.36
N GLY A 69 2.53 -11.54 -18.60
CA GLY A 69 2.14 -12.56 -17.62
C GLY A 69 2.98 -12.51 -16.33
N GLY A 70 3.69 -11.40 -16.10
CA GLY A 70 4.48 -11.17 -14.89
C GLY A 70 3.64 -11.21 -13.62
N THR A 71 4.31 -11.47 -12.51
CA THR A 71 3.68 -11.55 -11.19
C THR A 71 3.11 -10.21 -10.75
N HIS A 72 1.95 -10.26 -10.09
CA HIS A 72 1.31 -9.12 -9.43
C HIS A 72 1.29 -9.37 -7.93
N ARG A 73 1.99 -8.53 -7.18
CA ARG A 73 2.08 -8.64 -5.73
C ARG A 73 1.39 -7.47 -5.05
N LEU A 74 0.60 -7.75 -4.03
CA LEU A 74 0.06 -6.76 -3.10
C LEU A 74 0.96 -6.69 -1.87
N ILE A 75 1.52 -5.52 -1.57
CA ILE A 75 2.43 -5.34 -0.43
C ILE A 75 1.83 -4.36 0.55
N PHE A 76 1.73 -4.76 1.81
CA PHE A 76 1.42 -3.88 2.94
C PHE A 76 2.71 -3.41 3.60
N ALA A 77 2.82 -2.12 3.92
CA ALA A 77 3.99 -1.52 4.54
C ALA A 77 3.61 -0.49 5.61
N ASP A 78 4.40 -0.39 6.68
CA ASP A 78 4.21 0.56 7.79
C ASP A 78 5.15 1.79 7.72
N ALA A 79 6.17 1.73 6.86
CA ALA A 79 7.18 2.78 6.75
C ALA A 79 7.37 3.25 5.29
N PRO A 80 7.43 4.57 5.03
CA PRO A 80 7.68 5.10 3.68
C PRO A 80 8.99 4.64 3.05
N THR A 81 9.98 4.29 3.86
CA THR A 81 11.29 3.79 3.41
C THR A 81 11.20 2.42 2.73
N LEU A 82 10.12 1.67 2.96
CA LEU A 82 9.87 0.37 2.34
C LEU A 82 9.17 0.48 0.99
N LEU A 83 8.74 1.69 0.60
CA LEU A 83 8.15 1.94 -0.71
C LEU A 83 9.23 1.92 -1.80
N PRO A 84 8.90 1.44 -3.01
CA PRO A 84 9.84 1.36 -4.12
C PRO A 84 10.35 2.74 -4.50
N HIS A 85 11.67 2.87 -4.62
CA HIS A 85 12.31 4.12 -5.02
C HIS A 85 12.42 4.21 -6.55
N LEU A 86 11.87 5.28 -7.13
CA LEU A 86 11.97 5.53 -8.57
C LEU A 86 13.37 5.97 -9.00
N GLY A 87 14.24 6.42 -8.08
CA GLY A 87 15.54 7.00 -8.41
C GLY A 87 15.41 8.40 -9.02
N ALA A 88 16.55 8.97 -9.42
CA ALA A 88 16.58 10.30 -10.03
C ALA A 88 15.77 10.34 -11.35
N ARG A 89 15.03 11.44 -11.56
CA ARG A 89 14.28 11.71 -12.78
C ARG A 89 14.55 13.13 -13.26
N THR A 90 14.79 13.27 -14.57
CA THR A 90 15.01 14.57 -15.19
C THR A 90 13.72 15.38 -15.23
N TYR A 91 13.77 16.64 -14.80
CA TYR A 91 12.70 17.60 -14.99
C TYR A 91 12.91 18.39 -16.29
N HIS A 92 11.88 18.50 -17.12
CA HIS A 92 11.95 19.27 -18.36
C HIS A 92 10.60 19.97 -18.64
N GLY A 93 10.41 21.14 -18.05
CA GLY A 93 9.14 21.89 -18.09
C GLY A 93 8.74 22.48 -19.43
N ARG A 94 9.69 22.67 -20.35
CA ARG A 94 9.47 23.25 -21.70
C ARG A 94 9.52 22.18 -22.80
N ALA A 95 9.26 20.92 -22.47
CA ALA A 95 9.27 19.84 -23.47
C ALA A 95 8.18 20.13 -24.52
N GLY A 96 8.59 20.29 -25.77
CA GLY A 96 7.71 20.34 -26.93
C GLY A 96 7.94 19.12 -27.82
N GLY A 97 6.94 18.78 -28.63
CA GLY A 97 7.01 17.62 -29.53
C GLY A 97 7.19 16.30 -28.79
N THR A 98 7.99 15.39 -29.37
CA THR A 98 8.29 14.06 -28.81
C THR A 98 9.71 14.07 -28.24
N PRO A 99 9.88 14.29 -26.92
CA PRO A 99 11.20 14.35 -26.30
C PRO A 99 11.87 12.97 -26.32
N PRO A 100 13.20 12.91 -26.50
CA PRO A 100 13.94 11.67 -26.69
C PRO A 100 14.05 10.80 -25.43
N ARG A 101 13.77 11.37 -24.24
CA ARG A 101 13.82 10.67 -22.95
C ARG A 101 12.59 10.99 -22.11
N ARG A 102 12.18 10.02 -21.29
CA ARG A 102 11.14 10.20 -20.28
C ARG A 102 11.61 11.22 -19.24
N HIS A 103 10.75 12.17 -18.90
CA HIS A 103 11.05 13.27 -17.98
C HIS A 103 9.78 13.68 -17.22
N VAL A 104 9.96 14.37 -16.09
CA VAL A 104 8.88 15.03 -15.36
C VAL A 104 8.63 16.37 -16.04
N ARG A 105 7.41 16.60 -16.53
CA ARG A 105 7.04 17.85 -17.22
C ARG A 105 6.54 18.94 -16.27
N LYS A 106 5.85 18.56 -15.20
CA LYS A 106 5.26 19.51 -14.25
C LYS A 106 5.45 18.98 -12.84
N LEU A 107 5.86 19.86 -11.94
CA LEU A 107 5.92 19.62 -10.50
C LEU A 107 5.08 20.70 -9.83
N THR A 108 4.30 20.34 -8.82
CA THR A 108 3.49 21.28 -8.05
C THR A 108 3.62 20.92 -6.59
N GLN A 109 3.97 21.89 -5.76
CA GLN A 109 4.06 21.72 -4.31
C GLN A 109 2.89 22.44 -3.67
N VAL A 110 2.22 21.76 -2.75
CA VAL A 110 1.09 22.31 -2.00
C VAL A 110 1.37 22.10 -0.51
N SER A 111 1.24 23.15 0.28
CA SER A 111 1.34 23.09 1.74
C SER A 111 -0.03 23.38 2.34
N ARG A 112 -0.39 22.64 3.39
CA ARG A 112 -1.64 22.83 4.13
C ARG A 112 -1.34 22.77 5.63
N VAL A 113 -1.92 23.70 6.40
CA VAL A 113 -1.86 23.66 7.86
C VAL A 113 -2.71 22.49 8.35
N ARG A 114 -2.17 21.69 9.27
CA ARG A 114 -2.84 20.56 9.92
C ARG A 114 -2.60 20.64 11.42
N PRO A 115 -3.49 20.07 12.25
CA PRO A 115 -3.21 19.86 13.67
C PRO A 115 -1.91 19.09 13.85
N ALA A 116 -1.16 19.39 14.91
CA ALA A 116 -0.05 18.54 15.34
C ALA A 116 -0.64 17.20 15.81
N ALA A 117 0.00 16.11 15.41
CA ALA A 117 -0.31 14.75 15.87
C ALA A 117 0.29 14.50 17.26
#